data_AF-A0A955MFA3-F1
#
_entry.id   AF-A0A955MFA3-F1
#
_cell.length_a   1.000
_cell.length_b   1.000
_cell.length_c   1.000
_cell.angle_alpha   90.00
_cell.angle_beta   90.00
_cell.angle_gamma   90.00
#
_symmetry.space_group_name_H-M   'P 1'
#
loop_
_entity.id
_entity.type
_entity.pdbx_description
1 polymer ?
#
loop_
_entity_poly.entity_id
_entity_poly.type
_entity_poly.pdbx_seq_one_letter_code
_entity_poly.pdbx_strand_id
1 'polypeptide(L)'
;MIRVSIFLTFIILGLCLIALNRTRGIWVLNNARRKGLYPPKGKATMFDVRRLILSGEKELAIRIYCEIFEVSRKEAVKAVDELEKGIKEKKADPGR
;
A
#
# COMPACT_ATOMS: atom_id res chain seq x y z
N MET A 1 6.55 37.35 -21.25
CA MET A 1 7.55 36.26 -21.21
C MET A 1 7.78 35.69 -19.80
N ILE A 2 8.07 36.50 -18.78
CA ILE A 2 8.35 36.02 -17.40
C ILE A 2 7.24 35.14 -16.79
N ARG A 3 5.96 35.53 -16.96
CA ARG A 3 4.81 34.76 -16.43
C ARG A 3 4.71 33.35 -17.02
N VAL A 4 4.95 33.20 -18.32
CA VAL A 4 4.88 31.89 -19.02
C VAL A 4 5.98 30.95 -18.53
N SER A 5 7.17 31.48 -18.26
CA SER A 5 8.29 30.71 -17.72
C SER A 5 7.98 30.15 -16.33
N ILE A 6 7.35 30.94 -15.46
CA ILE A 6 6.93 30.51 -14.11
C ILE A 6 5.86 29.41 -14.20
N PHE A 7 4.88 29.54 -15.10
CA PHE A 7 3.88 28.48 -15.27
C PHE A 7 4.49 27.16 -15.76
N LEU A 8 5.44 27.21 -16.71
CA LEU A 8 6.13 26.03 -17.21
C LEU A 8 6.95 25.34 -16.12
N THR A 9 7.65 26.08 -15.26
CA THR A 9 8.43 25.47 -14.18
C THR A 9 7.52 24.77 -13.16
N PHE A 10 6.39 25.36 -12.76
CA PHE A 10 5.43 24.70 -11.87
C PHE A 10 4.83 23.43 -12.50
N ILE A 11 4.51 23.44 -13.80
CA ILE A 11 4.00 22.25 -14.50
C ILE A 11 5.05 21.14 -14.51
N ILE A 12 6.31 21.47 -14.84
CA ILE A 12 7.42 20.50 -14.83
C ILE A 12 7.64 19.95 -13.42
N LEU A 13 7.64 20.80 -12.40
CA LEU A 13 7.82 20.39 -11.00
C LEU A 13 6.69 19.48 -10.53
N GLY A 14 5.44 19.81 -10.89
CA GLY A 14 4.26 18.98 -10.60
C GLY A 14 4.32 17.62 -11.28
N LEU A 15 4.68 17.57 -12.57
CA LEU A 15 4.87 16.30 -13.29
C LEU A 15 6.00 15.46 -12.68
N CYS A 16 7.09 16.10 -12.27
CA CYS A 16 8.23 15.45 -11.62
C CYS A 16 7.82 14.84 -10.27
N LEU A 17 7.05 15.56 -9.46
CA LEU A 17 6.50 15.06 -8.19
C LEU A 17 5.55 13.87 -8.39
N ILE A 18 4.67 13.93 -9.40
CA ILE A 18 3.76 12.83 -9.74
C ILE A 18 4.56 11.58 -10.17
N ALA A 19 5.58 11.75 -11.01
CA ALA A 19 6.44 10.66 -11.46
C ALA A 19 7.22 10.03 -10.30
N LEU A 20 7.76 10.84 -9.39
CA LEU A 20 8.46 10.37 -8.18
C LEU A 20 7.53 9.59 -7.23
N ASN A 21 6.31 10.06 -7.03
CA ASN A 21 5.32 9.34 -6.21
C ASN A 21 4.91 8.00 -6.84
N ARG A 22 4.70 7.95 -8.16
CA ARG A 22 4.37 6.70 -8.87
C ARG A 22 5.53 5.71 -8.83
N THR A 23 6.74 6.16 -9.11
CA THR A 23 7.93 5.29 -9.11
C THR A 23 8.22 4.74 -7.73
N ARG A 24 8.07 5.53 -6.66
CA ARG A 24 8.17 5.04 -5.27
C ARG A 24 7.22 3.88 -5.00
N GLY A 25 5.95 3.97 -5.38
CA GLY A 25 4.98 2.89 -5.15
C GLY A 25 5.33 1.58 -5.88
N ILE A 26 5.80 1.68 -7.13
CA ILE A 26 6.24 0.51 -7.92
C ILE A 26 7.53 -0.08 -7.33
N TRP A 27 8.45 0.77 -6.90
CA TRP A 27 9.73 0.35 -6.34
C TRP A 27 9.57 -0.36 -5.00
N VAL A 28 8.66 0.12 -4.15
CA VAL A 28 8.29 -0.56 -2.89
C VAL A 28 7.72 -1.95 -3.16
N LEU A 29 6.84 -2.09 -4.15
CA LEU A 29 6.24 -3.37 -4.54
C LEU A 29 7.29 -4.37 -5.04
N ASN A 30 8.23 -3.90 -5.87
CA ASN A 30 9.33 -4.71 -6.37
C ASN A 30 10.34 -5.07 -5.28
N ASN A 31 10.62 -4.15 -4.35
CA ASN A 31 11.50 -4.42 -3.22
C ASN A 31 10.86 -5.42 -2.24
N ALA A 32 9.55 -5.35 -2.03
CA ALA A 32 8.80 -6.31 -1.23
C ALA A 32 8.84 -7.73 -1.85
N ARG A 33 8.75 -7.84 -3.19
CA ARG A 33 8.98 -9.13 -3.88
C ARG A 33 10.42 -9.62 -3.77
N ARG A 34 11.42 -8.74 -3.95
CA ARG A 34 12.84 -9.12 -3.84
C ARG A 34 13.23 -9.55 -2.42
N LYS A 35 12.59 -8.99 -1.39
CA LYS A 35 12.81 -9.35 0.01
C LYS A 35 11.98 -10.56 0.48
N GLY A 36 11.19 -11.19 -0.40
CA GLY A 36 10.31 -12.30 -0.03
C GLY A 36 9.16 -11.90 0.90
N LEU A 37 8.81 -10.61 0.98
CA LEU A 37 7.66 -10.11 1.75
C LEU A 37 6.33 -10.33 1.03
N TYR A 38 6.36 -10.41 -0.30
CA TYR A 38 5.16 -10.62 -1.11
C TYR A 38 5.16 -12.04 -1.66
N PRO A 39 4.26 -12.92 -1.20
CA PRO A 39 4.20 -14.30 -1.66
C PRO A 39 3.84 -14.36 -3.16
N PRO A 40 4.27 -15.43 -3.87
CA PRO A 40 3.85 -15.67 -5.23
C PRO A 40 2.32 -15.84 -5.29
N LYS A 41 1.75 -15.50 -6.46
CA LYS A 41 0.30 -15.58 -6.68
C LYS A 41 -0.25 -16.96 -6.30
N GLY A 42 -1.39 -16.99 -5.61
CA GLY A 42 -2.08 -18.19 -5.14
C GLY A 42 -1.48 -18.86 -3.90
N LYS A 43 -0.37 -18.34 -3.35
CA LYS A 43 0.20 -18.82 -2.07
C LYS A 43 0.09 -17.82 -0.93
N ALA A 44 -0.60 -16.70 -1.17
CA ALA A 44 -0.76 -15.67 -0.18
C ALA A 44 -1.73 -16.13 0.92
N THR A 45 -1.41 -15.82 2.16
CA THR A 45 -2.20 -16.23 3.33
C THR A 45 -2.65 -15.02 4.14
N MET A 46 -3.62 -15.21 5.05
CA MET A 46 -4.02 -14.14 5.97
C MET A 46 -2.90 -13.69 6.91
N PHE A 47 -1.86 -14.52 7.11
CA PHE A 47 -0.67 -14.12 7.83
C PHE A 47 0.09 -13.02 7.09
N ASP A 48 0.21 -13.13 5.77
CA ASP A 48 0.85 -12.13 4.91
C ASP A 48 0.06 -10.82 4.91
N VAL A 49 -1.27 -10.89 4.88
CA VAL A 49 -2.15 -9.71 5.02
C VAL A 49 -1.87 -9.00 6.34
N ARG A 50 -1.87 -9.71 7.47
CA ARG A 50 -1.59 -9.11 8.79
C ARG A 50 -0.19 -8.51 8.85
N ARG A 51 0.81 -9.20 8.31
CA ARG A 51 2.20 -8.71 8.25
C ARG A 51 2.30 -7.41 7.45
N LEU A 52 1.63 -7.33 6.31
CA LEU A 52 1.60 -6.13 5.47
C LEU A 52 0.89 -4.95 6.14
N ILE A 53 -0.19 -5.22 6.87
CA ILE A 53 -0.86 -4.19 7.68
C ILE A 53 0.09 -3.66 8.75
N LEU A 54 0.80 -4.54 9.46
CA LEU A 54 1.78 -4.17 10.49
C LEU A 54 2.98 -3.40 9.93
N SER A 55 3.39 -3.68 8.69
CA SER A 55 4.47 -2.94 8.01
C SER A 55 4.01 -1.62 7.38
N GLY A 56 2.73 -1.25 7.49
CA GLY A 56 2.17 -0.04 6.87
C GLY A 56 1.87 -0.16 5.38
N GLU A 57 2.01 -1.36 4.81
CA GLU A 57 1.85 -1.65 3.39
C GLU A 57 0.39 -2.02 3.06
N LYS A 58 -0.54 -1.12 3.40
CA LYS A 58 -1.98 -1.37 3.35
C LYS A 58 -2.50 -1.73 1.95
N GLU A 59 -1.99 -1.07 0.91
CA GLU A 59 -2.39 -1.35 -0.47
C GLU A 59 -2.00 -2.76 -0.93
N LEU A 60 -0.86 -3.26 -0.45
CA LEU A 60 -0.45 -4.64 -0.68
C LEU A 60 -1.35 -5.62 0.07
N ALA A 61 -1.73 -5.29 1.30
CA ALA A 61 -2.66 -6.10 2.10
C ALA A 61 -4.03 -6.21 1.42
N ILE A 62 -4.58 -5.10 0.90
CA ILE A 62 -5.85 -5.08 0.14
C ILE A 62 -5.75 -5.98 -1.09
N ARG A 63 -4.65 -5.89 -1.84
CA ARG A 63 -4.45 -6.70 -3.04
C ARG A 63 -4.40 -8.19 -2.72
N ILE A 64 -3.67 -8.57 -1.67
CA ILE A 64 -3.62 -9.97 -1.21
C ILE A 64 -5.00 -10.42 -0.72
N TYR A 65 -5.71 -9.57 0.01
CA TYR A 65 -7.04 -9.91 0.52
C TYR A 65 -8.04 -10.19 -0.61
N CYS A 66 -8.01 -9.37 -1.68
CA CYS A 66 -8.77 -9.65 -2.91
C CYS A 66 -8.38 -10.98 -3.54
N GLU A 67 -7.10 -11.34 -3.53
CA GLU A 67 -6.61 -12.60 -4.12
C GLU A 67 -7.01 -13.83 -3.30
N ILE A 68 -7.02 -13.74 -1.97
CA ILE A 68 -7.38 -14.84 -1.08
C ILE A 68 -8.89 -15.10 -1.09
N PHE A 69 -9.69 -14.04 -1.04
CA PHE A 69 -11.15 -14.15 -0.86
C PHE A 69 -11.95 -13.92 -2.14
N GLU A 70 -11.28 -13.63 -3.26
CA GLU A 70 -11.90 -13.34 -4.56
C GLU A 70 -12.97 -12.23 -4.49
N VAL A 71 -12.78 -11.27 -3.59
CA VAL A 71 -13.72 -10.18 -3.33
C VAL A 71 -13.38 -8.91 -4.11
N SER A 72 -14.36 -8.02 -4.25
CA SER A 72 -14.14 -6.72 -4.85
C SER A 72 -13.13 -5.88 -4.04
N ARG A 73 -12.42 -4.97 -4.71
CA ARG A 73 -11.48 -4.06 -4.03
C ARG A 73 -12.14 -3.25 -2.93
N LYS A 74 -13.42 -2.89 -3.10
CA LYS A 74 -14.16 -2.10 -2.11
C LYS A 74 -14.40 -2.89 -0.82
N GLU A 75 -14.76 -4.17 -0.94
CA GLU A 75 -14.92 -5.08 0.20
C GLU A 75 -13.58 -5.36 0.88
N ALA A 76 -12.53 -5.60 0.09
CA ALA A 76 -11.18 -5.81 0.62
C ALA A 76 -10.66 -4.59 1.39
N VAL A 77 -10.90 -3.37 0.90
CA VAL A 77 -10.56 -2.14 1.64
C VAL A 77 -11.25 -2.12 3.00
N LYS A 78 -12.56 -2.36 3.03
CA LYS A 78 -13.33 -2.36 4.27
C LYS A 78 -12.82 -3.41 5.26
N ALA A 79 -12.59 -4.63 4.79
CA ALA A 79 -12.10 -5.72 5.62
C ALA A 79 -10.69 -5.45 6.17
N VAL A 80 -9.78 -4.92 5.34
CA VAL A 80 -8.43 -4.55 5.76
C VAL A 80 -8.43 -3.37 6.73
N ASP A 81 -9.33 -2.39 6.56
CA ASP A 81 -9.53 -1.29 7.50
C ASP A 81 -9.97 -1.78 8.89
N GLU A 82 -10.93 -2.71 8.93
CA GLU A 82 -11.41 -3.33 10.17
C GLU A 82 -10.28 -4.14 10.84
N LEU A 83 -9.52 -4.91 10.06
CA LEU A 83 -8.34 -5.64 10.54
C LEU A 83 -7.28 -4.69 11.12
N GLU A 84 -7.00 -3.57 10.46
CA GLU A 84 -6.03 -2.57 10.92
C GLU A 84 -6.45 -1.95 12.26
N LYS A 85 -7.74 -1.61 12.41
CA LYS A 85 -8.30 -1.10 13.67
C LYS A 85 -8.15 -2.10 14.81
N GLY A 86 -8.56 -3.36 14.60
CA GLY A 86 -8.44 -4.40 15.62
C GLY A 86 -6.98 -4.70 16.01
N ILE A 87 -6.03 -4.58 15.08
CA ILE A 87 -4.60 -4.71 15.37
C ILE A 87 -4.10 -3.54 16.23
N LYS A 88 -4.54 -2.31 15.94
CA LYS A 88 -4.17 -1.11 16.70
C LYS A 88 -4.73 -1.16 18.13
N GLU A 89 -5.97 -1.59 18.28
CA GLU A 89 -6.62 -1.77 19.59
C GLU A 89 -5.89 -2.81 20.43
N LYS A 90 -5.56 -3.98 19.85
CA LYS A 90 -4.79 -5.02 20.54
C LYS A 90 -3.37 -4.60 20.91
N LYS A 91 -2.76 -3.68 20.16
CA LYS A 91 -1.44 -3.12 20.48
C LYS A 91 -1.50 -2.07 21.60
N ALA A 92 -2.65 -1.41 21.77
CA ALA A 92 -2.88 -0.39 22.79
C ALA A 92 -3.20 -0.97 24.18
N ASP A 93 -3.56 -2.25 24.26
CA ASP A 93 -3.74 -2.98 25.52
C ASP A 93 -2.65 -4.06 25.71
N PRO A 94 -1.50 -3.72 26.32
CA PRO A 94 -0.44 -4.70 26.60
C PRO A 94 -0.72 -5.57 27.85
N GLY A 95 -1.95 -5.54 28.40
CA GLY A 95 -2.25 -6.06 29.73
C GLY A 95 -3.15 -7.29 29.76
N ARG A 96 -2.57 -8.48 29.56
CA ARG A 96 -2.99 -9.68 30.31
C ARG A 96 -1.89 -10.71 30.41
#